data_AF-A0A961T0D1-F1
#
_entry.id   AF-A0A961T0D1-F1
#
_cell.length_a   1.000
_cell.length_b   1.000
_cell.length_c   1.000
_cell.angle_alpha   90.00
_cell.angle_beta   90.00
_cell.angle_gamma   90.00
#
_symmetry.space_group_name_H-M   'P 1'
#
loop_
_entity.id
_entity.type
_entity.pdbx_description
1 polymer ?
#
loop_
_entity_poly.entity_id
_entity_poly.type
_entity_poly.pdbx_seq_one_letter_code
_entity_poly.pdbx_strand_id
1 'polypeptide(L)'
;MRFATTRLIAILVIVVGLFPGASLQADAALVVVPAGNRNAWQPPIPAGSVSRTRSTDGSFQGKYEKIRDMIARDRQLQAKIKAAAARYRIDPVHIVGALVGEHTYNVDALDRLQTYLVKAASYLGSDLTFAHDGEKVSQFVQRPEFAECSNLNDSYDLWSCREDIWNSRFRGKNVGGKSWPNDRFGRVFFQPLYAGQTFGLGQLNPLTALQVTDMVSRTSGYRKLDPDRAPEIYKSIMDPDSTLQYMAAVIR
;
A
#
# COMPACT_ATOMS: atom_id res chain seq x y z
N MET A 1 -41.29 45.82 67.65
CA MET A 1 -42.31 46.77 67.13
C MET A 1 -42.05 46.98 65.64
N ARG A 2 -43.03 46.58 64.81
CA ARG A 2 -43.48 47.22 63.56
C ARG A 2 -42.49 47.50 62.41
N PHE A 3 -42.72 46.77 61.31
CA PHE A 3 -42.81 47.17 59.88
C PHE A 3 -41.61 47.94 59.26
N ALA A 4 -41.15 47.72 58.02
CA ALA A 4 -41.91 47.45 56.81
C ALA A 4 -41.02 46.85 55.71
N THR A 5 -41.63 45.94 54.95
CA THR A 5 -41.26 45.51 53.60
C THR A 5 -41.34 46.68 52.61
N THR A 6 -40.30 46.87 51.79
CA THR A 6 -40.47 47.41 50.43
C THR A 6 -39.53 46.67 49.48
N ARG A 7 -40.12 45.93 48.53
CA ARG A 7 -39.42 45.26 47.44
C ARG A 7 -39.08 46.31 46.38
N LEU A 8 -37.81 46.36 45.96
CA LEU A 8 -37.38 47.06 44.75
C LEU A 8 -36.95 46.03 43.71
N ILE A 9 -37.48 46.23 42.51
CA ILE A 9 -37.37 45.43 41.30
C ILE A 9 -36.12 45.84 40.50
N ALA A 10 -35.52 44.85 39.83
CA ALA A 10 -34.57 44.94 38.71
C ALA A 10 -33.15 45.44 39.07
N ILE A 11 -32.06 44.97 38.45
CA ILE A 11 -31.85 44.59 37.05
C ILE A 11 -30.84 43.43 36.99
N LEU A 12 -31.17 42.44 36.16
CA LEU A 12 -30.31 41.35 35.74
C LEU A 12 -29.22 41.89 34.81
N VAL A 13 -27.96 41.93 35.27
CA VAL A 13 -26.79 42.12 34.39
C VAL A 13 -26.18 40.76 34.15
N ILE A 14 -26.54 40.13 33.03
CA ILE A 14 -25.81 38.97 32.50
C ILE A 14 -24.49 39.50 31.97
N VAL A 15 -23.42 39.34 32.75
CA VAL A 15 -22.06 39.50 32.25
C VAL A 15 -21.76 38.31 31.36
N VAL A 16 -21.84 38.51 30.05
CA VAL A 16 -21.31 37.58 29.05
C VAL A 16 -19.79 37.58 29.22
N GLY A 17 -19.28 36.60 29.96
CA GLY A 17 -17.86 36.32 30.03
C GLY A 17 -17.38 35.88 28.64
N LEU A 18 -16.65 36.77 27.96
CA LEU A 18 -15.83 36.40 26.82
C LEU A 18 -14.80 35.38 27.30
N PHE A 19 -15.04 34.11 26.99
CA PHE A 19 -13.99 33.11 26.96
C PHE A 19 -13.09 33.46 25.76
N PRO A 20 -11.79 33.79 25.95
CA PRO A 20 -10.86 33.72 24.86
C PRO A 20 -10.70 32.23 24.54
N GLY A 21 -11.39 31.78 23.49
CA GLY A 21 -11.11 30.50 22.87
C GLY A 21 -9.65 30.49 22.46
N ALA A 22 -8.82 29.79 23.21
CA ALA A 22 -7.48 29.43 22.77
C ALA A 22 -7.67 28.51 21.55
N SER A 23 -7.64 29.13 20.37
CA SER A 23 -7.45 28.43 19.11
C SER A 23 -6.13 27.69 19.22
N LEU A 24 -6.18 26.39 19.50
CA LEU A 24 -5.06 25.50 19.25
C LEU A 24 -4.85 25.50 17.74
N GLN A 25 -4.04 26.44 17.26
CA GLN A 25 -3.42 26.32 15.96
C GLN A 25 -2.54 25.08 16.05
N ALA A 26 -3.03 23.99 15.46
CA ALA A 26 -2.16 22.89 15.11
C ALA A 26 -1.17 23.45 14.10
N ASP A 27 0.02 23.83 14.57
CA ASP A 27 1.19 24.00 13.72
C ASP A 27 1.41 22.64 13.03
N ALA A 28 0.85 22.51 11.83
CA ALA A 28 1.29 21.49 10.90
C ALA A 28 2.72 21.86 10.54
N ALA A 29 3.67 21.37 11.35
CA ALA A 29 5.09 21.53 11.11
C ALA A 29 5.34 21.21 9.64
N LEU A 30 5.82 22.21 8.90
CA LEU A 30 6.14 22.10 7.50
C LEU A 30 7.16 20.97 7.37
N VAL A 31 6.71 19.79 6.93
CA VAL A 31 7.62 18.67 6.65
C VAL A 31 8.37 19.07 5.38
N VAL A 32 9.53 19.67 5.55
CA VAL A 32 10.45 19.95 4.44
C VAL A 32 10.94 18.59 3.94
N VAL A 33 10.25 18.06 2.93
CA VAL A 33 10.71 16.88 2.21
C VAL A 33 12.06 17.25 1.59
N PRO A 34 13.16 16.53 1.90
CA PRO A 34 14.47 16.81 1.32
C PRO A 34 14.36 16.86 -0.21
N ALA A 35 15.13 17.73 -0.85
CA ALA A 35 15.10 17.87 -2.30
C ALA A 35 15.42 16.54 -3.00
N GLY A 36 14.36 15.89 -3.51
CA GLY A 36 14.39 14.81 -4.49
C GLY A 36 15.47 13.74 -4.32
N ASN A 37 15.96 13.26 -5.47
CA ASN A 37 16.98 12.23 -5.57
C ASN A 37 18.23 12.60 -4.76
N ARG A 38 18.50 11.87 -3.67
CA ARG A 38 19.69 12.07 -2.82
C ARG A 38 20.99 11.63 -3.48
N ASN A 39 20.91 11.02 -4.66
CA ASN A 39 22.07 10.70 -5.45
C ASN A 39 22.49 11.95 -6.22
N ALA A 40 23.77 12.33 -6.11
CA ALA A 40 24.36 13.40 -6.92
C ALA A 40 24.21 13.16 -8.43
N TRP A 41 24.02 11.90 -8.82
CA TRP A 41 23.83 11.46 -10.19
C TRP A 41 22.63 10.50 -10.26
N GLN A 42 21.89 10.53 -11.36
CA GLN A 42 20.84 9.55 -11.57
C GLN A 42 21.48 8.14 -11.65
N PRO A 43 21.02 7.17 -10.84
CA PRO A 43 21.51 5.80 -10.96
C PRO A 43 21.20 5.26 -12.36
N PRO A 44 22.04 4.36 -12.89
CA PRO A 44 21.80 3.77 -14.21
C PRO A 44 20.46 3.06 -14.23
N ILE A 45 19.69 3.29 -15.30
CA ILE A 45 18.41 2.61 -15.50
C ILE A 45 18.69 1.12 -15.76
N PRO A 46 17.97 0.19 -15.09
CA PRO A 46 18.16 -1.24 -15.29
C PRO A 46 18.06 -1.67 -16.77
N ALA A 47 18.93 -2.57 -17.21
CA ALA A 47 18.99 -3.03 -18.60
C ALA A 47 17.65 -3.60 -19.12
N GLY A 48 16.89 -4.28 -18.25
CA GLY A 48 15.56 -4.79 -18.60
C GLY A 48 14.55 -3.68 -18.93
N SER A 49 14.60 -2.55 -18.21
CA SER A 49 13.78 -1.37 -18.49
C SER A 49 14.14 -0.74 -19.83
N VAL A 50 15.44 -0.64 -20.13
CA VAL A 50 15.95 -0.13 -21.43
C VAL A 50 15.49 -1.04 -22.57
N SER A 51 15.66 -2.35 -22.41
CA SER A 51 15.24 -3.35 -23.41
C SER A 51 13.73 -3.28 -23.71
N ARG A 52 12.87 -3.24 -22.68
CA ARG A 52 11.41 -3.14 -22.85
C ARG A 52 10.95 -1.83 -23.48
N THR A 53 11.61 -0.72 -23.18
CA THR A 53 11.28 0.57 -23.80
C THR A 53 11.70 0.61 -25.26
N ARG A 54 12.84 -0.01 -25.61
CA ARG A 54 13.28 -0.15 -27.00
C ARG A 54 12.39 -1.10 -27.81
N SER A 55 11.88 -2.18 -27.21
CA SER A 55 11.01 -3.14 -27.93
C SER A 55 9.66 -2.56 -28.36
N THR A 56 9.27 -1.39 -27.85
CA THR A 56 8.06 -0.67 -28.25
C THR A 56 8.37 0.63 -29.01
N ASP A 57 9.61 0.81 -29.48
CA ASP A 57 10.12 2.05 -30.10
C ASP A 57 9.83 3.32 -29.28
N GLY A 58 9.75 3.18 -27.95
CA GLY A 58 9.37 4.26 -27.04
C GLY A 58 10.57 4.97 -26.41
N SER A 59 10.27 5.99 -25.59
CA SER A 59 11.24 6.66 -24.73
C SER A 59 10.73 6.77 -23.30
N PHE A 60 11.64 6.87 -22.32
CA PHE A 60 11.26 7.10 -20.92
C PHE A 60 10.52 8.43 -20.77
N GLN A 61 10.96 9.47 -21.48
CA GLN A 61 10.28 10.76 -21.50
C GLN A 61 8.85 10.65 -22.02
N GLY A 62 8.63 9.94 -23.12
CA GLY A 62 7.29 9.72 -23.67
C GLY A 62 6.39 8.93 -22.72
N LYS A 63 6.95 7.91 -22.03
CA LYS A 63 6.21 7.16 -20.99
C LYS A 63 5.82 8.06 -19.81
N TYR A 64 6.75 8.89 -19.34
CA TYR A 64 6.52 9.87 -18.28
C TYR A 64 5.40 10.85 -18.64
N GLU A 65 5.49 11.49 -19.82
CA GLU A 65 4.49 12.44 -20.29
C GLU A 65 3.12 11.79 -20.45
N LYS A 66 3.08 10.58 -21.00
CA LYS A 66 1.85 9.81 -21.19
C LYS A 66 1.12 9.56 -19.86
N ILE A 67 1.81 9.04 -18.84
CA ILE A 67 1.18 8.77 -17.53
C ILE A 67 0.83 10.07 -16.79
N ARG A 68 1.72 11.07 -16.81
CA ARG A 68 1.48 12.39 -16.23
C ARG A 68 0.22 13.03 -16.81
N ASP A 69 0.11 13.07 -18.14
CA ASP A 69 -0.99 13.74 -18.83
C ASP A 69 -2.30 12.96 -18.72
N MET A 70 -2.24 11.64 -18.58
CA MET A 70 -3.41 10.82 -18.26
C MET A 70 -3.96 11.17 -16.88
N ILE A 71 -3.11 11.15 -15.85
CA ILE A 71 -3.50 11.52 -14.48
C ILE A 71 -4.01 12.97 -14.47
N ALA A 72 -3.35 13.89 -15.18
CA ALA A 72 -3.75 15.29 -15.25
C ALA A 72 -5.14 15.49 -15.88
N ARG A 73 -5.54 14.64 -16.83
CA ARG A 73 -6.84 14.72 -17.53
C ARG A 73 -7.96 13.96 -16.81
N ASP A 74 -7.64 12.92 -16.03
CA ASP A 74 -8.63 12.11 -15.34
C ASP A 74 -8.99 12.68 -13.95
N ARG A 75 -10.08 13.44 -13.91
CA ARG A 75 -10.61 14.04 -12.66
C ARG A 75 -11.09 12.99 -11.66
N GLN A 76 -11.60 11.84 -12.12
CA GLN A 76 -12.10 10.79 -11.24
C GLN A 76 -10.93 10.10 -10.54
N LEU A 77 -9.89 9.75 -11.28
CA LEU A 77 -8.66 9.20 -10.73
C LEU A 77 -8.01 10.17 -9.74
N GLN A 78 -7.90 11.45 -10.07
CA GLN A 78 -7.39 12.46 -9.15
C GLN A 78 -8.19 12.53 -7.84
N ALA A 79 -9.52 12.48 -7.93
CA ALA A 79 -10.37 12.48 -6.74
C ALA A 79 -10.13 11.25 -5.86
N LYS A 80 -10.01 10.06 -6.48
CA LYS A 80 -9.69 8.81 -5.77
C LYS A 80 -8.31 8.83 -5.12
N ILE A 81 -7.29 9.34 -5.82
CA ILE A 81 -5.93 9.52 -5.29
C ILE A 81 -5.96 10.46 -4.08
N LYS A 82 -6.61 11.62 -4.19
CA LYS A 82 -6.75 12.58 -3.08
C LYS A 82 -7.47 11.97 -1.88
N ALA A 83 -8.56 11.23 -2.13
CA ALA A 83 -9.30 10.56 -1.07
C ALA A 83 -8.48 9.48 -0.35
N ALA A 84 -7.74 8.65 -1.10
CA ALA A 84 -6.83 7.66 -0.54
C ALA A 84 -5.72 8.37 0.29
N ALA A 85 -5.02 9.33 -0.31
CA ALA A 85 -3.94 10.07 0.35
C ALA A 85 -4.40 10.73 1.67
N ALA A 86 -5.59 11.34 1.66
CA ALA A 86 -6.18 11.96 2.86
C ALA A 86 -6.44 10.95 3.99
N ARG A 87 -6.96 9.74 3.67
CA ARG A 87 -7.18 8.68 4.69
C ARG A 87 -5.89 8.26 5.37
N TYR A 88 -4.80 8.14 4.62
CA TYR A 88 -3.50 7.69 5.13
C TYR A 88 -2.60 8.83 5.61
N ARG A 89 -3.06 10.08 5.51
CA ARG A 89 -2.32 11.29 5.91
C ARG A 89 -0.97 11.42 5.20
N ILE A 90 -0.98 11.18 3.90
CA ILE A 90 0.16 11.40 3.00
C ILE A 90 -0.22 12.44 1.95
N ASP A 91 0.78 13.11 1.37
CA ASP A 91 0.51 14.00 0.25
C ASP A 91 0.14 13.19 -1.01
N PRO A 92 -0.89 13.60 -1.78
CA PRO A 92 -1.29 12.94 -3.03
C PRO A 92 -0.14 12.78 -4.03
N VAL A 93 0.86 13.67 -3.98
CA VAL A 93 2.05 13.62 -4.84
C VAL A 93 2.85 12.34 -4.66
N HIS A 94 2.82 11.68 -3.49
CA HIS A 94 3.53 10.41 -3.29
C HIS A 94 2.87 9.27 -4.06
N ILE A 95 1.53 9.21 -4.07
CA ILE A 95 0.80 8.22 -4.88
C ILE A 95 1.03 8.51 -6.37
N VAL A 96 0.92 9.78 -6.79
CA VAL A 96 1.20 10.17 -8.19
C VAL A 96 2.63 9.83 -8.59
N GLY A 97 3.60 10.15 -7.74
CA GLY A 97 5.02 9.85 -7.97
C GLY A 97 5.29 8.35 -8.11
N ALA A 98 4.64 7.53 -7.28
CA ALA A 98 4.71 6.06 -7.40
C ALA A 98 4.14 5.57 -8.73
N LEU A 99 2.95 6.03 -9.13
CA LEU A 99 2.32 5.68 -10.41
C LEU A 99 3.21 6.09 -11.60
N VAL A 100 3.69 7.34 -11.57
CA VAL A 100 4.51 7.90 -12.65
C VAL A 100 5.84 7.17 -12.76
N GLY A 101 6.55 6.98 -11.64
CA GLY A 101 7.85 6.31 -11.63
C GLY A 101 7.77 4.87 -12.11
N GLU A 102 6.81 4.11 -11.59
CA GLU A 102 6.61 2.72 -11.94
C GLU A 102 6.28 2.55 -13.44
N HIS A 103 5.35 3.33 -13.97
CA HIS A 103 4.95 3.24 -15.38
C HIS A 103 5.97 3.86 -16.35
N THR A 104 6.82 4.77 -15.88
CA THR A 104 7.94 5.29 -16.67
C THR A 104 8.99 4.20 -16.91
N TYR A 105 9.38 3.46 -15.86
CA TYR A 105 10.53 2.54 -15.93
C TYR A 105 10.18 1.05 -16.07
N ASN A 106 8.90 0.64 -15.98
CA ASN A 106 8.53 -0.77 -16.06
C ASN A 106 7.78 -1.15 -17.36
N VAL A 107 6.46 -0.99 -17.40
CA VAL A 107 5.57 -1.37 -18.52
C VAL A 107 4.45 -0.33 -18.71
N ASP A 108 4.01 -0.15 -19.96
CA ASP A 108 3.00 0.83 -20.35
C ASP A 108 1.67 0.63 -19.60
N ALA A 109 1.23 1.68 -18.90
CA ALA A 109 0.14 1.69 -17.93
C ALA A 109 -1.27 1.48 -18.51
N LEU A 110 -1.46 1.79 -19.79
CA LEU A 110 -2.73 2.38 -20.22
C LEU A 110 -3.77 1.40 -20.78
N ASP A 111 -3.38 0.21 -21.25
CA ASP A 111 -4.35 -0.74 -21.83
C ASP A 111 -5.03 -1.68 -20.80
N ARG A 112 -4.92 -1.37 -19.50
CA ARG A 112 -5.05 -2.44 -18.50
C ARG A 112 -6.07 -2.27 -17.39
N LEU A 113 -6.77 -1.16 -17.22
CA LEU A 113 -7.81 -1.10 -16.17
C LEU A 113 -8.92 -2.14 -16.40
N GLN A 114 -9.45 -2.22 -17.62
CA GLN A 114 -10.40 -3.27 -18.01
C GLN A 114 -9.75 -4.66 -17.98
N THR A 115 -8.52 -4.79 -18.51
CA THR A 115 -7.76 -6.05 -18.49
C THR A 115 -7.48 -6.55 -17.07
N TYR A 116 -7.23 -5.65 -16.11
CA TYR A 116 -6.99 -5.98 -14.70
C TYR A 116 -8.28 -6.41 -14.01
N LEU A 117 -9.40 -5.77 -14.32
CA LEU A 117 -10.70 -6.21 -13.81
C LEU A 117 -11.05 -7.61 -14.35
N VAL A 118 -10.84 -7.88 -15.65
CA VAL A 118 -11.06 -9.20 -16.25
C VAL A 118 -10.12 -10.25 -15.66
N LYS A 119 -8.84 -9.92 -15.47
CA LYS A 119 -7.87 -10.81 -14.82
C LYS A 119 -8.25 -11.08 -13.37
N ALA A 120 -8.61 -10.06 -12.60
CA ALA A 120 -9.06 -10.19 -11.22
C ALA A 120 -10.29 -11.10 -11.11
N ALA A 121 -11.26 -10.92 -12.01
CA ALA A 121 -12.44 -11.78 -12.07
C ALA A 121 -12.07 -13.24 -12.39
N SER A 122 -11.12 -13.46 -13.30
CA SER A 122 -10.64 -14.81 -13.65
C SER A 122 -10.01 -15.56 -12.47
N TYR A 123 -9.47 -14.84 -11.48
CA TYR A 123 -8.89 -15.47 -10.29
C TYR A 123 -9.92 -15.87 -9.25
N LEU A 124 -11.08 -15.20 -9.17
CA LEU A 124 -12.10 -15.52 -8.16
C LEU A 124 -12.73 -16.91 -8.32
N GLY A 125 -12.58 -17.53 -9.49
CA GLY A 125 -13.03 -18.89 -9.76
C GLY A 125 -11.92 -19.91 -9.95
N SER A 126 -10.66 -19.58 -9.63
CA SER A 126 -9.52 -20.49 -9.79
C SER A 126 -9.08 -21.13 -8.46
N ASP A 127 -8.47 -22.31 -8.54
CA ASP A 127 -7.87 -23.04 -7.40
C ASP A 127 -6.51 -22.47 -6.98
N LEU A 128 -6.39 -21.15 -7.07
CA LEU A 128 -5.14 -20.46 -6.81
C LEU A 128 -4.76 -20.60 -5.33
N THR A 129 -3.54 -21.06 -5.09
CA THR A 129 -2.98 -21.18 -3.74
C THR A 129 -1.58 -20.58 -3.71
N PHE A 130 -1.23 -19.97 -2.58
CA PHE A 130 0.14 -19.55 -2.30
C PHE A 130 0.90 -20.73 -1.73
N ALA A 131 1.69 -21.39 -2.58
CA ALA A 131 2.35 -22.64 -2.27
C ALA A 131 3.67 -22.80 -3.04
N HIS A 132 4.56 -23.62 -2.50
CA HIS A 132 5.79 -24.06 -3.16
C HIS A 132 5.90 -25.59 -3.07
N ASP A 133 6.07 -26.26 -4.21
CA ASP A 133 6.05 -27.73 -4.34
C ASP A 133 4.85 -28.39 -3.64
N GLY A 134 3.67 -27.77 -3.74
CA GLY A 134 2.43 -28.27 -3.14
C GLY A 134 2.25 -27.95 -1.65
N GLU A 135 3.25 -27.39 -0.97
CA GLU A 135 3.14 -26.94 0.42
C GLU A 135 2.63 -25.50 0.48
N LYS A 136 1.48 -25.27 1.12
CA LYS A 136 0.93 -23.91 1.28
C LYS A 136 1.82 -23.06 2.18
N VAL A 137 1.87 -21.76 1.91
CA VAL A 137 2.62 -20.83 2.76
C VAL A 137 2.10 -20.82 4.20
N SER A 138 0.79 -20.96 4.39
CA SER A 138 0.14 -21.04 5.71
C SER A 138 0.56 -22.28 6.51
N GLN A 139 0.96 -23.36 5.83
CA GLN A 139 1.52 -24.56 6.45
C GLN A 139 3.02 -24.39 6.70
N PHE A 140 3.75 -23.89 5.71
CA PHE A 140 5.19 -23.68 5.77
C PHE A 140 5.61 -22.79 6.95
N VAL A 141 4.88 -21.72 7.22
CA VAL A 141 5.21 -20.77 8.31
C VAL A 141 4.86 -21.28 9.71
N GLN A 142 4.36 -22.52 9.84
CA GLN A 142 4.11 -23.16 11.15
C GLN A 142 5.34 -23.91 11.70
N ARG A 143 6.43 -23.97 10.93
CA ARG A 143 7.62 -24.70 11.35
C ARG A 143 8.32 -24.05 12.55
N PRO A 144 9.08 -24.80 13.36
CA PRO A 144 9.75 -24.29 14.55
C PRO A 144 10.67 -23.09 14.29
N GLU A 145 11.26 -22.99 13.11
CA GLU A 145 12.11 -21.86 12.72
C GLU A 145 11.36 -20.52 12.73
N PHE A 146 10.03 -20.53 12.60
CA PHE A 146 9.18 -19.34 12.65
C PHE A 146 8.62 -19.04 14.04
N ALA A 147 8.99 -19.83 15.08
CA ALA A 147 8.43 -19.68 16.42
C ALA A 147 8.61 -18.27 16.99
N GLU A 148 9.72 -17.59 16.67
CA GLU A 148 9.96 -16.21 17.10
C GLU A 148 8.96 -15.20 16.52
N CYS A 149 8.37 -15.48 15.35
CA CYS A 149 7.38 -14.60 14.74
C CYS A 149 5.97 -14.79 15.34
N SER A 150 5.72 -15.83 16.12
CA SER A 150 4.37 -16.23 16.57
C SER A 150 3.66 -15.21 17.46
N ASN A 151 4.42 -14.37 18.17
CA ASN A 151 3.87 -13.35 19.08
C ASN A 151 3.59 -12.00 18.39
N LEU A 152 3.90 -11.87 17.09
CA LEU A 152 3.70 -10.64 16.34
C LEU A 152 2.27 -10.56 15.82
N ASN A 153 1.55 -9.53 16.27
CA ASN A 153 0.13 -9.33 15.94
C ASN A 153 -0.09 -8.36 14.78
N ASP A 154 0.84 -7.45 14.50
CA ASP A 154 0.77 -6.57 13.34
C ASP A 154 1.28 -7.31 12.10
N SER A 155 0.51 -7.23 11.03
CA SER A 155 0.81 -7.93 9.78
C SER A 155 2.14 -7.52 9.16
N TYR A 156 2.59 -6.28 9.34
CA TYR A 156 3.87 -5.84 8.79
C TYR A 156 5.01 -6.58 9.48
N ASP A 157 5.02 -6.55 10.81
CA ASP A 157 6.04 -7.20 11.63
C ASP A 157 6.04 -8.72 11.42
N LEU A 158 4.84 -9.32 11.40
CA LEU A 158 4.68 -10.76 11.23
C LEU A 158 5.24 -11.26 9.89
N TRP A 159 4.88 -10.61 8.78
CA TRP A 159 5.32 -11.04 7.45
C TRP A 159 6.78 -10.68 7.17
N SER A 160 7.28 -9.57 7.74
CA SER A 160 8.71 -9.22 7.65
C SER A 160 9.58 -10.21 8.41
N CYS A 161 9.19 -10.58 9.65
CA CYS A 161 9.86 -11.62 10.42
C CYS A 161 9.92 -12.96 9.66
N ARG A 162 8.82 -13.36 9.02
CA ARG A 162 8.79 -14.58 8.18
C ARG A 162 9.72 -14.49 6.98
N GLU A 163 9.81 -13.33 6.33
CA GLU A 163 10.75 -13.12 5.23
C GLU A 163 12.21 -13.15 5.69
N ASP A 164 12.51 -12.62 6.88
CA ASP A 164 13.85 -12.68 7.48
C ASP A 164 14.26 -14.10 7.85
N ILE A 165 13.35 -14.89 8.44
CA ILE A 165 13.56 -16.32 8.68
C ILE A 165 13.77 -17.06 7.35
N TRP A 166 12.97 -16.79 6.33
CA TRP A 166 13.17 -17.37 5.00
C TRP A 166 14.58 -17.09 4.49
N ASN A 167 15.00 -15.82 4.48
CA ASN A 167 16.30 -15.40 3.96
C ASN A 167 17.47 -15.99 4.76
N SER A 168 17.33 -16.09 6.08
CA SER A 168 18.42 -16.54 6.96
C SER A 168 18.48 -18.06 7.12
N ARG A 169 17.36 -18.79 7.04
CA ARG A 169 17.30 -20.24 7.34
C ARG A 169 17.02 -21.12 6.13
N PHE A 170 16.25 -20.66 5.15
CA PHE A 170 15.77 -21.51 4.06
C PHE A 170 16.38 -21.17 2.71
N ARG A 171 16.44 -19.90 2.32
CA ARG A 171 16.87 -19.46 0.99
C ARG A 171 18.21 -20.06 0.56
N GLY A 172 18.20 -20.89 -0.47
CA GLY A 172 19.39 -21.54 -1.03
C GLY A 172 20.03 -22.59 -0.13
N LYS A 173 19.33 -23.08 0.91
CA LYS A 173 19.83 -24.03 1.91
C LYS A 173 19.08 -25.36 1.84
N ASN A 174 19.70 -26.38 2.42
CA ASN A 174 19.07 -27.68 2.66
C ASN A 174 18.58 -27.73 4.11
N VAL A 175 17.27 -27.86 4.32
CA VAL A 175 16.65 -27.92 5.66
C VAL A 175 15.66 -29.07 5.69
N GLY A 176 15.78 -29.96 6.68
CA GLY A 176 14.90 -31.11 6.83
C GLY A 176 14.93 -32.09 5.64
N GLY A 177 16.09 -32.24 4.98
CA GLY A 177 16.25 -33.09 3.80
C GLY A 177 15.68 -32.51 2.50
N LYS A 178 15.11 -31.29 2.51
CA LYS A 178 14.63 -30.57 1.33
C LYS A 178 15.57 -29.43 0.96
N SER A 179 15.89 -29.32 -0.33
CA SER A 179 16.61 -28.17 -0.90
C SER A 179 15.65 -27.05 -1.23
N TRP A 180 16.00 -25.81 -0.85
CA TRP A 180 15.16 -24.63 -1.04
C TRP A 180 15.74 -23.69 -2.09
N PRO A 181 14.90 -23.06 -2.95
CA PRO A 181 15.37 -22.11 -3.96
C PRO A 181 16.21 -20.98 -3.37
N ASN A 182 17.28 -20.57 -4.06
CA ASN A 182 17.99 -19.34 -3.74
C ASN A 182 17.24 -18.12 -4.30
N ASP A 183 16.10 -17.84 -3.68
CA ASP A 183 15.12 -16.90 -4.19
C ASP A 183 14.40 -16.14 -3.07
N ARG A 184 13.72 -15.03 -3.39
CA ARG A 184 12.94 -14.21 -2.45
C ARG A 184 11.68 -14.96 -2.01
N PHE A 185 11.30 -14.81 -0.75
CA PHE A 185 10.12 -15.47 -0.17
C PHE A 185 8.84 -15.20 -0.97
N GLY A 186 8.62 -13.93 -1.32
CA GLY A 186 7.52 -13.50 -2.19
C GLY A 186 7.48 -14.21 -3.55
N ARG A 187 8.65 -14.49 -4.16
CA ARG A 187 8.72 -15.17 -5.46
C ARG A 187 8.47 -16.67 -5.35
N VAL A 188 8.90 -17.29 -4.25
CA VAL A 188 8.74 -18.72 -4.03
C VAL A 188 7.29 -19.09 -3.70
N PHE A 189 6.63 -18.35 -2.82
CA PHE A 189 5.32 -18.74 -2.30
C PHE A 189 4.14 -17.96 -2.86
N PHE A 190 4.34 -16.70 -3.29
CA PHE A 190 3.23 -15.78 -3.59
C PHE A 190 3.06 -15.50 -5.09
N GLN A 191 3.70 -16.31 -5.96
CA GLN A 191 3.69 -16.09 -7.40
C GLN A 191 3.39 -17.38 -8.20
N PRO A 192 2.25 -18.04 -7.95
CA PRO A 192 1.89 -19.32 -8.58
C PRO A 192 1.71 -19.27 -10.10
N LEU A 193 1.52 -18.09 -10.72
CA LEU A 193 1.18 -17.99 -12.15
C LEU A 193 2.18 -17.20 -13.01
N TYR A 194 2.83 -16.16 -12.46
CA TYR A 194 3.64 -15.23 -13.25
C TYR A 194 4.85 -14.72 -12.47
N ALA A 195 5.99 -15.36 -12.71
CA ALA A 195 7.32 -15.09 -12.17
C ALA A 195 7.63 -13.60 -11.94
N GLY A 196 7.41 -13.10 -10.73
CA GLY A 196 7.83 -11.77 -10.30
C GLY A 196 6.87 -10.61 -10.60
N GLN A 197 5.69 -10.85 -11.19
CA GLN A 197 4.84 -9.75 -11.65
C GLN A 197 4.11 -9.04 -10.49
N THR A 198 4.03 -7.73 -10.65
CA THR A 198 3.29 -6.78 -9.83
C THR A 198 1.98 -6.40 -10.52
N PHE A 199 0.94 -6.08 -9.75
CA PHE A 199 -0.41 -5.99 -10.29
C PHE A 199 -1.14 -4.69 -9.93
N GLY A 200 -2.15 -4.37 -10.75
CA GLY A 200 -2.97 -3.17 -10.59
C GLY A 200 -2.21 -1.87 -10.85
N LEU A 201 -2.87 -0.75 -10.54
CA LEU A 201 -2.27 0.58 -10.66
C LEU A 201 -1.04 0.72 -9.75
N GLY A 202 -1.07 0.11 -8.57
CA GLY A 202 0.02 0.19 -7.62
C GLY A 202 1.22 -0.70 -7.87
N GLN A 203 1.12 -1.61 -8.84
CA GLN A 203 2.13 -2.63 -9.08
C GLN A 203 2.53 -3.30 -7.75
N LEU A 204 1.52 -3.75 -7.01
CA LEU A 204 1.71 -4.43 -5.73
C LEU A 204 1.84 -5.93 -5.95
N ASN A 205 2.64 -6.59 -5.10
CA ASN A 205 2.66 -8.04 -5.01
C ASN A 205 1.82 -8.51 -3.80
N PRO A 206 1.38 -9.79 -3.77
CA PRO A 206 0.54 -10.29 -2.68
C PRO A 206 1.16 -10.21 -1.28
N LEU A 207 2.47 -10.45 -1.15
CA LEU A 207 3.16 -10.39 0.15
C LEU A 207 3.15 -8.96 0.71
N THR A 208 3.41 -7.97 -0.14
CA THR A 208 3.34 -6.55 0.26
C THR A 208 1.93 -6.16 0.68
N ALA A 209 0.89 -6.64 -0.01
CA ALA A 209 -0.49 -6.38 0.40
C ALA A 209 -0.85 -7.04 1.74
N LEU A 210 -0.34 -8.25 1.98
CA LEU A 210 -0.47 -8.93 3.27
C LEU A 210 0.23 -8.17 4.40
N GLN A 211 1.43 -7.62 4.17
CA GLN A 211 2.15 -6.82 5.16
C GLN A 211 1.34 -5.60 5.64
N VAL A 212 0.63 -4.91 4.75
CA VAL A 212 -0.11 -3.70 5.10
C VAL A 212 -1.60 -3.93 5.37
N THR A 213 -2.07 -5.18 5.36
CA THR A 213 -3.51 -5.48 5.40
C THR A 213 -4.18 -4.99 6.68
N ASP A 214 -3.49 -5.03 7.82
CA ASP A 214 -4.01 -4.51 9.08
C ASP A 214 -4.23 -3.01 9.04
N MET A 215 -3.26 -2.27 8.50
CA MET A 215 -3.39 -0.82 8.32
C MET A 215 -4.54 -0.50 7.36
N VAL A 216 -4.66 -1.23 6.25
CA VAL A 216 -5.74 -1.03 5.28
C VAL A 216 -7.10 -1.35 5.88
N SER A 217 -7.20 -2.41 6.67
CA SER A 217 -8.44 -2.77 7.35
C SER A 217 -8.87 -1.69 8.35
N ARG A 218 -7.93 -1.23 9.20
CA ARG A 218 -8.19 -0.17 10.19
C ARG A 218 -8.55 1.18 9.55
N THR A 219 -7.88 1.55 8.46
CA THR A 219 -7.96 2.90 7.88
C THR A 219 -9.07 3.04 6.85
N SER A 220 -9.28 1.99 6.05
CA SER A 220 -10.17 2.01 4.89
C SER A 220 -11.35 1.06 5.00
N GLY A 221 -11.45 0.26 6.08
CA GLY A 221 -12.59 -0.62 6.35
C GLY A 221 -12.63 -1.89 5.50
N TYR A 222 -11.60 -2.18 4.71
CA TYR A 222 -11.51 -3.44 3.96
C TYR A 222 -11.31 -4.62 4.93
N ARG A 223 -11.74 -5.80 4.50
CA ARG A 223 -11.44 -7.04 5.22
C ARG A 223 -9.94 -7.29 5.22
N LYS A 224 -9.40 -7.78 6.34
CA LYS A 224 -8.04 -8.30 6.38
C LYS A 224 -7.88 -9.43 5.35
N LEU A 225 -6.74 -9.41 4.67
CA LEU A 225 -6.35 -10.42 3.70
C LEU A 225 -5.87 -11.67 4.40
N ASP A 226 -6.17 -12.81 3.79
CA ASP A 226 -5.85 -14.14 4.30
C ASP A 226 -5.02 -14.87 3.23
N PRO A 227 -3.78 -15.35 3.54
CA PRO A 227 -2.95 -16.05 2.58
C PRO A 227 -3.59 -17.34 2.04
N ASP A 228 -4.55 -17.94 2.75
CA ASP A 228 -5.30 -19.10 2.26
C ASP A 228 -6.40 -18.73 1.25
N ARG A 229 -6.62 -17.43 1.01
CA ARG A 229 -7.57 -16.88 0.03
C ARG A 229 -6.88 -16.08 -1.06
N ALA A 230 -5.91 -16.71 -1.73
CA ALA A 230 -5.10 -16.07 -2.76
C ALA A 230 -5.93 -15.30 -3.82
N PRO A 231 -7.07 -15.82 -4.36
CA PRO A 231 -7.94 -15.06 -5.26
C PRO A 231 -8.41 -13.70 -4.72
N GLU A 232 -8.78 -13.62 -3.45
CA GLU A 232 -9.26 -12.39 -2.82
C GLU A 232 -8.12 -11.35 -2.72
N ILE A 233 -6.89 -11.81 -2.52
CA ILE A 233 -5.70 -10.96 -2.46
C ILE A 233 -5.40 -10.36 -3.83
N TYR A 234 -5.39 -11.19 -4.89
CA TYR A 234 -5.21 -10.68 -6.25
C TYR A 234 -6.29 -9.70 -6.66
N LYS A 235 -7.55 -9.97 -6.33
CA LYS A 235 -8.64 -9.02 -6.55
C LYS A 235 -8.36 -7.68 -5.87
N SER A 236 -7.95 -7.70 -4.61
CA SER A 236 -7.74 -6.48 -3.81
C SER A 236 -6.58 -5.61 -4.31
N ILE A 237 -5.53 -6.21 -4.88
CA ILE A 237 -4.41 -5.45 -5.43
C ILE A 237 -4.62 -5.03 -6.90
N MET A 238 -5.54 -5.68 -7.62
CA MET A 238 -5.87 -5.38 -9.02
C MET A 238 -7.04 -4.42 -9.18
N ASP A 239 -7.99 -4.44 -8.24
CA ASP A 239 -9.16 -3.57 -8.25
C ASP A 239 -8.73 -2.09 -8.10
N PRO A 240 -9.20 -1.17 -8.98
CA PRO A 240 -8.71 0.21 -9.03
C PRO A 240 -8.94 1.02 -7.76
N ASP A 241 -9.95 0.67 -6.97
CA ASP A 241 -10.32 1.44 -5.77
C ASP A 241 -9.53 0.96 -4.56
N SER A 242 -9.50 -0.36 -4.35
CA SER A 242 -8.76 -0.96 -3.24
C SER A 242 -7.25 -0.87 -3.42
N THR A 243 -6.72 -1.02 -4.64
CA THR A 243 -5.27 -0.93 -4.91
C THR A 243 -4.67 0.41 -4.45
N LEU A 244 -5.40 1.53 -4.63
CA LEU A 244 -4.96 2.85 -4.16
C LEU A 244 -4.84 2.93 -2.64
N GLN A 245 -5.68 2.21 -1.89
CA GLN A 245 -5.57 2.16 -0.43
C GLN A 245 -4.34 1.35 0.01
N TYR A 246 -4.07 0.22 -0.64
CA TYR A 246 -2.86 -0.56 -0.37
C TYR A 246 -1.59 0.22 -0.75
N MET A 247 -1.59 0.94 -1.86
CA MET A 247 -0.48 1.84 -2.22
C MET A 247 -0.23 2.90 -1.15
N ALA A 248 -1.29 3.58 -0.73
CA ALA A 248 -1.20 4.62 0.29
C ALA A 248 -0.69 4.06 1.62
N ALA A 249 -1.10 2.85 1.99
CA ALA A 249 -0.61 2.15 3.17
C ALA A 249 0.89 1.79 3.08
N VAL A 250 1.37 1.38 1.90
CA VAL A 250 2.81 1.06 1.69
C VAL A 250 3.69 2.31 1.72
N ILE A 251 3.16 3.46 1.27
CA ILE A 251 3.89 4.73 1.26
C ILE A 251 4.04 5.32 2.67
N ARG A 252 3.09 5.02 3.57
CA ARG A 252 2.97 5.63 4.90
C ARG A 252 4.01 5.09 5.90
#